data_AF-G9KPU4-F1
#
_entry.id   AF-G9KPU4-F1
#
_cell.length_a   1.000
_cell.length_b   1.000
_cell.length_c   1.000
_cell.angle_alpha   90.00
_cell.angle_beta   90.00
_cell.angle_gamma   90.00
#
_symmetry.space_group_name_H-M   'P 1'
#
loop_
_entity.id
_entity.type
_entity.pdbx_description
1 polymer ?
#
loop_
_entity_poly.entity_id
_entity_poly.type
_entity_poly.pdbx_seq_one_letter_code
_entity_poly.pdbx_strand_id
1 'polypeptide(L)'
;AFDQIGGYEQLEAAYAQAIPSRTIANTTCHLPRADAMHMFRDPYTGDLPWTGMTFGLTIMATWYWCTDQVIVQRSLSARDLNHA
;
A
#
# COMPACT_ATOMS: atom_id res chain seq x y z
N ALA A 1 18.05 -6.19 14.08
CA ALA A 1 17.43 -6.86 12.92
C ALA A 1 17.80 -6.17 11.62
N PHE A 2 17.33 -4.95 11.33
CA PHE A 2 17.68 -4.26 10.08
C PHE A 2 19.18 -3.90 9.98
N ASP A 3 19.78 -3.42 11.08
CA ASP A 3 21.23 -3.19 11.19
C ASP A 3 22.08 -4.47 11.04
N GLN A 4 21.53 -5.63 11.42
CA GLN A 4 22.23 -6.91 11.31
C GLN A 4 22.28 -7.45 9.87
N ILE A 5 21.34 -7.02 9.03
CA ILE A 5 21.22 -7.48 7.65
C ILE A 5 22.08 -6.61 6.74
N GLY A 6 22.51 -5.42 7.19
CA GLY A 6 23.37 -4.53 6.42
C GLY A 6 22.59 -3.59 5.49
N GLY A 7 21.31 -3.34 5.79
CA GLY A 7 20.46 -2.41 5.05
C GLY A 7 19.47 -3.07 4.09
N TYR A 8 18.79 -2.23 3.30
CA TYR A 8 17.65 -2.62 2.45
C TYR A 8 18.05 -3.57 1.31
N GLU A 9 19.15 -3.28 0.61
CA GLU A 9 19.64 -4.12 -0.51
C GLU A 9 19.90 -5.56 -0.08
N GLN A 10 20.49 -5.75 1.11
CA GLN A 10 20.77 -7.08 1.64
C GLN A 10 19.51 -7.78 2.14
N LEU A 11 18.53 -7.02 2.64
CA LEU A 11 17.22 -7.56 2.98
C LEU A 11 16.51 -8.07 1.72
N GLU A 12 16.57 -7.34 0.61
CA GLU A 12 16.00 -7.74 -0.66
C GLU A 12 16.63 -9.03 -1.18
N ALA A 13 17.96 -9.10 -1.20
CA ALA A 13 18.70 -10.29 -1.60
C ALA A 13 18.40 -11.50 -0.70
N ALA A 14 18.36 -11.31 0.62
CA ALA A 14 18.05 -12.37 1.57
C ALA A 14 16.59 -12.85 1.45
N TYR A 15 15.64 -11.93 1.23
CA TYR A 15 14.23 -12.24 1.03
C TYR A 15 14.00 -13.09 -0.23
N ALA A 16 14.68 -12.76 -1.33
CA ALA A 16 14.60 -13.52 -2.58
C ALA A 16 15.05 -14.98 -2.42
N GLN A 17 15.88 -15.29 -1.41
CA GLN A 17 16.39 -16.64 -1.12
C GLN A 17 15.64 -17.34 0.03
N ALA A 18 14.64 -16.69 0.63
CA ALA A 18 13.96 -17.19 1.83
C ALA A 18 12.87 -18.25 1.51
N ILE A 19 13.30 -19.45 1.10
CA ILE A 19 12.39 -20.58 0.82
C ILE A 19 12.36 -21.56 2.01
N PRO A 20 11.18 -21.92 2.55
CA PRO A 20 11.08 -22.83 3.68
C PRO A 20 11.38 -24.29 3.28
N SER A 21 11.94 -25.07 4.21
CA SER A 21 12.30 -26.47 3.97
C SER A 21 11.11 -27.43 3.79
N ARG A 22 9.89 -27.00 4.14
CA ARG A 22 8.65 -27.74 3.90
C ARG A 22 7.76 -26.94 2.96
N THR A 23 7.66 -27.40 1.72
CA THR A 23 6.77 -26.84 0.69
C THR A 23 5.71 -27.86 0.31
N ILE A 24 4.51 -27.37 0.00
CA ILE A 24 3.45 -28.20 -0.58
C ILE A 24 3.82 -28.43 -2.05
N ALA A 25 3.74 -29.69 -2.52
CA ALA A 25 4.01 -30.00 -3.91
C ALA A 25 2.93 -29.38 -4.83
N ASN A 26 3.33 -28.94 -6.02
CA ASN A 26 2.47 -28.35 -7.06
C ASN A 26 1.84 -26.98 -6.72
N THR A 27 2.38 -26.24 -5.76
CA THR A 27 1.92 -24.87 -5.49
C THR A 27 3.07 -23.86 -5.58
N THR A 28 2.74 -22.64 -5.99
CA THR A 28 3.65 -21.48 -5.90
C THR A 28 3.59 -20.79 -4.54
N CYS A 29 2.74 -21.26 -3.62
CA CYS A 29 2.72 -20.76 -2.26
C CYS A 29 4.05 -21.11 -1.57
N HIS A 30 4.57 -20.19 -0.75
CA HIS A 30 5.89 -20.26 -0.10
C HIS A 30 7.12 -19.88 -0.94
N LEU A 31 6.96 -19.55 -2.23
CA LEU A 31 8.04 -18.95 -3.02
C LEU A 31 8.05 -17.42 -2.86
N PRO A 32 9.22 -16.80 -2.63
CA PRO A 32 9.33 -15.34 -2.63
C PRO A 32 8.96 -14.81 -4.02
N ARG A 33 8.07 -13.83 -4.06
CA ARG A 33 7.56 -13.25 -5.29
C ARG A 33 8.55 -12.24 -5.86
N ALA A 34 8.73 -12.20 -7.18
CA ALA A 34 9.69 -11.31 -7.83
C ALA A 34 9.35 -9.81 -7.67
N ASP A 35 8.08 -9.47 -7.46
CA ASP A 35 7.58 -8.10 -7.24
C ASP A 35 7.26 -7.83 -5.76
N ALA A 36 7.79 -8.63 -4.81
CA ALA A 36 7.51 -8.47 -3.39
C ALA A 36 7.98 -7.11 -2.83
N MET A 37 9.01 -6.51 -3.43
CA MET A 37 9.54 -5.19 -3.05
C MET A 37 8.76 -4.03 -3.68
N HIS A 38 7.76 -4.31 -4.52
CA HIS A 38 6.89 -3.31 -5.11
C HIS A 38 5.57 -3.21 -4.34
N MET A 39 5.35 -2.06 -3.71
CA MET A 39 4.08 -1.76 -3.04
C MET A 39 2.91 -1.68 -4.04
N PHE A 40 3.14 -0.99 -5.17
CA PHE A 40 2.25 -1.01 -6.31
C PHE A 40 2.76 -2.02 -7.33
N ARG A 41 2.09 -3.16 -7.40
CA ARG A 41 2.39 -4.21 -8.37
C ARG A 41 1.93 -3.80 -9.77
N ASP A 42 2.32 -4.60 -10.76
CA ASP A 42 1.90 -4.41 -12.13
C ASP A 42 0.36 -4.31 -12.22
N PRO A 43 -0.17 -3.30 -12.93
CA PRO A 43 -1.61 -3.03 -12.97
C PRO A 43 -2.44 -4.10 -13.70
N TYR A 44 -1.82 -5.00 -14.47
CA TYR A 44 -2.51 -6.02 -15.27
C TYR A 44 -2.34 -7.44 -14.71
N THR A 45 -1.16 -7.74 -14.17
CA THR A 45 -0.78 -9.09 -13.69
C THR A 45 -0.72 -9.18 -12.17
N GLY A 46 -0.75 -8.06 -11.47
CA GLY A 46 -0.83 -8.02 -10.01
C GLY A 46 -2.20 -8.46 -9.49
N ASP A 47 -2.23 -8.95 -8.24
CA ASP A 47 -3.46 -9.47 -7.61
C ASP A 47 -4.53 -8.38 -7.43
N LEU A 48 -4.11 -7.12 -7.32
CA LEU A 48 -4.97 -5.98 -7.03
C LEU A 48 -4.62 -4.79 -7.93
N PRO A 49 -5.51 -4.38 -8.85
CA PRO A 49 -5.26 -3.23 -9.72
C PRO A 49 -5.29 -1.96 -8.89
N TRP A 50 -4.10 -1.40 -8.62
CA TRP A 50 -3.95 -0.21 -7.80
C TRP A 50 -4.63 1.02 -8.41
N THR A 51 -4.74 1.08 -9.74
CA THR A 51 -5.36 2.21 -10.45
C THR A 51 -6.83 2.40 -10.03
N GLY A 52 -7.60 1.31 -9.98
CA GLY A 52 -8.98 1.35 -9.51
C GLY A 52 -9.08 1.77 -8.04
N MET A 53 -8.17 1.27 -7.20
CA MET A 53 -8.10 1.65 -5.80
C MET A 53 -7.79 3.14 -5.63
N THR A 54 -6.74 3.66 -6.28
CA THR A 54 -6.29 5.04 -6.10
C THR A 54 -7.35 6.03 -6.57
N PHE A 55 -7.90 5.83 -7.77
CA PHE A 55 -8.93 6.73 -8.30
C PHE A 55 -10.27 6.57 -7.57
N GLY A 56 -10.66 5.35 -7.22
CA GLY A 56 -11.90 5.10 -6.48
C GLY A 56 -11.86 5.71 -5.08
N LEU A 57 -10.78 5.48 -4.33
CA LEU A 57 -10.63 6.02 -2.98
C LEU A 57 -10.47 7.53 -2.96
N THR A 58 -9.76 8.12 -3.93
CA THR A 58 -9.63 9.59 -4.00
C THR A 58 -10.97 10.26 -4.28
N ILE A 59 -11.76 9.76 -5.23
CA ILE A 59 -13.10 10.31 -5.51
C ILE A 59 -14.02 10.20 -4.28
N MET A 60 -14.02 9.04 -3.61
CA MET A 60 -14.83 8.83 -2.42
C MET A 60 -14.38 9.73 -1.26
N ALA A 61 -13.06 9.89 -1.07
CA ALA A 61 -12.52 10.81 -0.08
C ALA A 61 -12.95 12.24 -0.38
N THR A 62 -12.76 12.73 -1.62
CA THR A 62 -13.20 14.08 -2.01
C THR A 62 -14.70 14.27 -1.78
N TRP A 63 -15.53 13.32 -2.18
CA TRP A 63 -16.96 13.39 -1.91
C TRP A 63 -17.28 13.50 -0.42
N TYR A 64 -16.66 12.64 0.41
CA TYR A 64 -16.85 12.63 1.85
C TYR A 64 -16.44 13.97 2.48
N TRP A 65 -15.25 14.46 2.19
CA TRP A 65 -14.74 15.72 2.73
C TRP A 65 -15.52 16.95 2.24
N CYS A 66 -16.02 16.94 1.00
CA CYS A 66 -16.71 18.09 0.42
C CYS A 66 -18.22 18.10 0.67
N THR A 67 -18.84 16.96 0.99
CA THR A 67 -20.31 16.83 1.07
C THR A 67 -20.80 16.50 2.48
N ASP A 68 -19.93 16.00 3.37
CA ASP A 68 -20.29 15.79 4.76
C ASP A 68 -20.56 17.15 5.43
N GLN A 69 -21.82 17.33 5.85
CA GLN A 69 -22.32 18.58 6.39
C GLN A 69 -21.54 19.02 7.63
N VAL A 70 -21.06 18.09 8.47
CA VAL A 70 -20.35 18.44 9.70
C VAL A 70 -18.94 18.97 9.38
N ILE A 71 -18.27 18.39 8.38
CA ILE A 71 -16.94 18.81 7.95
C ILE A 71 -17.02 20.19 7.29
N VAL A 72 -17.96 20.35 6.36
CA VAL A 72 -18.18 21.62 5.66
C VAL A 72 -18.53 22.73 6.65
N GLN A 73 -19.45 22.47 7.59
CA GLN A 73 -19.84 23.46 8.59
C GLN A 73 -18.66 23.87 9.48
N ARG A 74 -17.81 22.93 9.91
CA ARG A 74 -16.61 23.25 10.71
C ARG A 74 -15.61 24.11 9.94
N SER A 75 -15.39 23.81 8.66
CA SER A 75 -14.51 24.62 7.82
C SER A 75 -15.06 26.04 7.57
N LEU A 76 -16.37 26.20 7.42
CA LEU A 76 -17.03 27.49 7.19
C LEU A 76 -17.21 28.32 8.47
N SER A 77 -17.34 27.67 9.63
CA SER A 77 -17.44 28.34 10.93
C SER A 77 -16.08 28.69 11.52
N ALA A 78 -14.99 28.32 10.86
CA ALA A 78 -13.65 28.68 11.26
C ALA A 78 -13.46 30.19 11.16
N ARG A 79 -12.80 30.77 12.18
CA ARG A 79 -12.63 32.22 12.30
C ARG A 79 -11.65 32.79 11.28
N ASP A 80 -10.62 32.02 10.93
CA ASP A 80 -9.54 32.37 10.01
C ASP A 80 -9.02 31.09 9.35
N LEU A 81 -8.29 31.19 8.23
CA LEU A 81 -7.68 30.03 7.55
C LEU A 81 -6.66 29.27 8.42
N ASN A 82 -6.06 29.94 9.42
CA ASN A 82 -5.20 29.30 10.42
C ASN A 82 -5.99 28.59 11.53
N HIS A 83 -7.32 28.75 11.56
CA HIS A 83 -8.25 28.23 12.54
C HIS A 83 -9.29 27.28 11.91
N ALA A 84 -9.18 27.04 10.60
CA ALA A 84 -10.01 26.15 9.77
C ALA A 84 -9.36 24.77 9.65
#